data_AF-A7SCL0-F1
#
_entry.id   AF-A7SCL0-F1
#
_cell.length_a   1.000
_cell.length_b   1.000
_cell.length_c   1.000
_cell.angle_alpha   90.00
_cell.angle_beta   90.00
_cell.angle_gamma   90.00
#
_symmetry.space_group_name_H-M   'P 1'
#
loop_
_entity.id
_entity.type
_entity.pdbx_description
1 polymer ?
#
loop_
_entity_poly.entity_id
_entity_poly.type
_entity_poly.pdbx_seq_one_letter_code
_entity_poly.pdbx_strand_id
1 'polypeptide(L)'
;MEKLLSYCYAHPNLVRIDVHIAGGFLDKRGISQQITRELLGILLDQKSAFHLQTAAVTDLNDSVRDGVHYPIVYGIAVDVRSGRIFNASFPDKRPDSILRHARNFTGNKRVEEIYNSKDQELRIRPFHHQHPMNNAAFFATAPREIILKVLERLSGDNGDSLGYCKC
;
A
#
# COMPACT_ATOMS: atom_id res chain seq x y z
N MET A 1 27.27 13.31 -0.25
CA MET A 1 27.41 13.72 1.17
C MET A 1 27.53 15.24 1.31
N GLU A 2 28.52 15.89 0.70
CA GLU A 2 28.75 17.34 0.88
C GLU A 2 27.60 18.25 0.40
N LYS A 3 26.90 17.92 -0.69
CA LYS A 3 25.72 18.68 -1.16
C LYS A 3 24.54 18.65 -0.19
N LEU A 4 24.32 17.54 0.51
CA LEU A 4 23.23 17.38 1.49
C LEU A 4 23.51 18.19 2.76
N LEU A 5 24.77 18.15 3.23
CA LEU A 5 25.21 18.96 4.36
C LEU A 5 25.11 20.47 4.03
N SER A 6 25.55 20.89 2.85
CA SER A 6 25.45 22.28 2.39
C SER A 6 24.01 22.79 2.33
N TYR A 7 23.07 21.96 1.87
CA TYR A 7 21.66 22.33 1.76
C TYR A 7 20.99 22.55 3.13
N CYS A 8 21.25 21.63 4.08
CA CYS A 8 20.74 21.74 5.46
C CYS A 8 21.32 22.95 6.21
N TYR A 9 22.61 23.29 5.99
CA TYR A 9 23.24 24.47 6.59
C TYR A 9 22.70 25.79 6.04
N ALA A 10 22.24 25.82 4.79
CA ALA A 10 21.67 27.01 4.16
C ALA A 10 20.20 27.30 4.54
N HIS A 11 19.50 26.34 5.15
CA HIS A 11 18.06 26.44 5.43
C HIS A 11 17.74 25.96 6.87
N PRO A 12 18.11 26.73 7.92
CA PRO A 12 17.97 26.33 9.32
C PRO A 12 16.52 26.12 9.81
N ASN A 13 15.52 26.50 9.00
CA ASN A 13 14.10 26.29 9.26
C ASN A 13 13.46 25.18 8.39
N LEU A 14 14.27 24.33 7.75
CA LEU A 14 13.75 23.26 6.89
C LEU A 14 13.03 22.22 7.74
N VAL A 15 11.71 22.13 7.60
CA VAL A 15 10.91 21.05 8.15
C VAL A 15 11.42 19.74 7.55
N ARG A 16 12.06 18.91 8.36
CA ARG A 16 12.49 17.57 7.94
C ARG A 16 11.25 16.69 7.82
N ILE A 17 11.07 16.07 6.65
CA ILE A 17 10.01 15.09 6.43
C ILE A 17 10.63 13.71 6.44
N ASP A 18 10.40 12.97 7.52
CA ASP A 18 10.83 11.59 7.68
C ASP A 18 9.87 10.66 6.90
N VAL A 19 10.42 9.78 6.06
CA VAL A 19 9.67 8.85 5.20
C VAL A 19 9.96 7.41 5.60
N HIS A 20 8.90 6.61 5.67
CA HIS A 20 8.96 5.18 5.96
C HIS A 20 8.18 4.44 4.88
N ILE A 21 8.82 3.46 4.26
CA ILE A 21 8.23 2.65 3.19
C ILE A 21 8.33 1.19 3.62
N ALA A 22 7.20 0.48 3.62
CA ALA A 22 7.12 -0.93 3.95
C ALA A 22 6.14 -1.65 3.02
N GLY A 23 6.44 -2.89 2.66
CA GLY A 23 5.58 -3.74 1.85
C GLY A 23 6.22 -4.20 0.54
N GLY A 24 5.47 -5.01 -0.22
CA GLY A 24 6.03 -5.74 -1.37
C GLY A 24 6.98 -6.85 -0.92
N PHE A 25 7.40 -7.68 -1.88
CA PHE A 25 8.35 -8.78 -1.68
C PHE A 25 8.97 -9.12 -3.05
N LEU A 26 9.72 -10.22 -3.19
CA LEU A 26 10.23 -10.66 -4.49
C LEU A 26 9.14 -11.39 -5.30
N ASP A 27 8.13 -10.63 -5.74
CA ASP A 27 7.05 -11.15 -6.58
C ASP A 27 7.55 -11.49 -8.00
N LYS A 28 6.93 -12.50 -8.61
CA LYS A 28 7.35 -13.07 -9.90
C LYS A 28 7.33 -12.08 -11.07
N ARG A 29 6.56 -11.00 -10.97
CA ARG A 29 6.42 -10.00 -12.04
C ARG A 29 7.29 -8.77 -11.80
N GLY A 30 7.99 -8.68 -10.68
CA GLY A 30 8.78 -7.52 -10.30
C GLY A 30 7.94 -6.26 -10.02
N ILE A 31 6.66 -6.42 -9.68
CA ILE A 31 5.75 -5.30 -9.42
C ILE A 31 6.19 -4.52 -8.19
N SER A 32 6.55 -5.21 -7.11
CA SER A 32 7.04 -4.60 -5.87
C SER A 32 8.29 -3.76 -6.12
N GLN A 33 9.20 -4.26 -6.95
CA GLN A 33 10.42 -3.53 -7.34
C GLN A 33 10.10 -2.31 -8.21
N GLN A 34 9.18 -2.48 -9.17
CA GLN A 34 8.73 -1.38 -10.02
C GLN A 34 8.10 -0.25 -9.18
N ILE A 35 7.13 -0.57 -8.32
CA ILE A 35 6.44 0.40 -7.46
C ILE A 35 7.44 1.10 -6.54
N THR A 36 8.36 0.35 -5.92
CA THR A 36 9.38 0.91 -5.02
C THR A 36 10.27 1.90 -5.77
N ARG A 37 10.74 1.55 -6.97
CA ARG A 37 11.57 2.44 -7.80
C ARG A 37 10.81 3.70 -8.22
N GLU A 38 9.55 3.56 -8.67
CA GLU A 38 8.71 4.69 -9.06
C GLU A 38 8.45 5.64 -7.88
N LEU A 39 8.12 5.10 -6.70
CA LEU A 39 7.90 5.88 -5.48
C LEU A 39 9.16 6.64 -5.07
N LEU A 40 10.32 5.97 -5.05
CA LEU A 40 11.59 6.62 -4.71
C LEU A 40 11.97 7.70 -5.73
N GLY A 41 11.73 7.45 -7.03
CA GLY A 41 11.93 8.45 -8.08
C GLY A 41 11.08 9.70 -7.86
N ILE A 42 9.78 9.53 -7.58
CA ILE A 42 8.87 10.63 -7.28
C ILE A 42 9.34 11.44 -6.06
N LEU A 43 9.79 10.76 -4.99
CA LEU A 43 10.30 11.42 -3.78
C LEU A 43 11.57 12.23 -4.05
N LEU A 44 12.48 11.72 -4.89
CA LEU A 44 13.71 12.40 -5.29
C LEU A 44 13.44 13.65 -6.14
N ASP A 45 12.37 13.63 -6.94
CA ASP A 45 11.99 14.74 -7.83
C ASP A 45 11.24 15.87 -7.11
N GLN A 46 10.92 15.72 -5.82
CA GLN A 46 10.25 16.77 -5.06
C GLN A 46 11.20 17.91 -4.68
N LYS A 47 10.64 19.13 -4.55
CA LYS A 47 11.38 20.30 -4.05
C LYS A 47 11.75 20.20 -2.57
N SER A 48 10.98 19.44 -1.80
CA SER A 48 11.19 19.21 -0.38
C SER A 48 12.22 18.10 -0.16
N ALA A 49 13.08 18.27 0.85
CA ALA A 49 13.99 17.21 1.26
C ALA A 49 13.23 16.15 2.08
N PHE A 50 13.24 14.92 1.60
CA PHE A 50 12.73 13.76 2.31
C PHE A 50 13.89 12.96 2.90
N HIS A 51 13.75 12.55 4.16
CA HIS A 51 14.72 11.73 4.85
C HIS A 51 14.16 10.31 5.00
N LEU A 52 14.71 9.36 4.24
CA LEU A 52 14.28 7.97 4.29
C LEU A 52 14.77 7.31 5.59
N GLN A 53 13.87 7.12 6.55
CA GLN A 53 14.14 6.53 7.85
C GLN A 53 13.97 5.00 7.85
N THR A 54 13.03 4.48 7.07
CA THR A 54 12.77 3.04 7.01
C THR A 54 12.43 2.62 5.59
N ALA A 55 13.10 1.55 5.13
CA ALA A 55 12.80 0.88 3.87
C ALA A 55 12.76 -0.63 4.13
N ALA A 56 11.56 -1.16 4.38
CA ALA A 56 11.28 -2.59 4.52
C ALA A 56 10.46 -3.04 3.31
N VAL A 57 11.11 -3.02 2.14
CA VAL A 57 10.48 -3.22 0.83
C VAL A 57 11.17 -4.31 0.03
N THR A 58 10.49 -4.89 -0.96
CA THR A 58 11.08 -5.82 -1.93
C THR A 58 11.82 -6.99 -1.26
N ASP A 59 13.07 -7.25 -1.63
CA ASP A 59 14.00 -8.18 -1.01
C ASP A 59 14.19 -7.99 0.49
N LEU A 60 14.14 -6.75 1.00
CA LEU A 60 14.24 -6.46 2.44
C LEU A 60 12.97 -6.85 3.21
N ASN A 61 11.87 -7.14 2.51
CA ASN A 61 10.64 -7.64 3.08
C ASN A 61 10.32 -9.07 2.59
N ASP A 62 11.27 -9.78 2.00
CA ASP A 62 11.02 -11.08 1.38
C ASP A 62 11.38 -12.27 2.30
N SER A 63 10.58 -13.32 2.24
CA SER A 63 10.87 -14.62 2.85
C SER A 63 10.50 -15.75 1.90
N VAL A 64 11.30 -16.82 1.91
CA VAL A 64 11.06 -17.99 1.05
C VAL A 64 10.59 -19.17 1.91
N ARG A 65 9.46 -19.78 1.53
CA ARG A 65 8.93 -21.01 2.12
C ARG A 65 8.61 -22.00 1.01
N ASP A 66 9.23 -23.17 1.04
CA ASP A 66 9.08 -24.21 0.01
C ASP A 66 9.30 -23.71 -1.42
N GLY A 67 10.29 -22.82 -1.59
CA GLY A 67 10.61 -22.20 -2.89
C GLY A 67 9.61 -21.14 -3.36
N VAL A 68 8.66 -20.73 -2.51
CA VAL A 68 7.70 -19.67 -2.79
C VAL A 68 8.03 -18.44 -1.94
N HIS A 69 8.04 -17.28 -2.59
CA HIS A 69 8.32 -15.98 -1.99
C HIS A 69 7.06 -15.38 -1.33
N TYR A 70 7.23 -14.76 -0.17
CA TYR A 70 6.17 -14.12 0.62
C TYR A 70 6.70 -12.87 1.34
N PRO A 71 5.86 -11.84 1.54
CA PRO A 71 6.25 -10.71 2.37
C PRO A 71 6.37 -11.11 3.84
N ILE A 72 7.34 -10.52 4.55
CA ILE A 72 7.52 -10.65 6.01
C ILE A 72 6.51 -9.74 6.72
N VAL A 73 6.41 -8.48 6.30
CA VAL A 73 5.51 -7.45 6.83
C VAL A 73 4.35 -7.22 5.86
N TYR A 74 3.13 -7.50 6.33
CA TYR A 74 1.88 -7.25 5.59
C TYR A 74 1.16 -5.97 6.01
N GLY A 75 1.45 -5.46 7.22
CA GLY A 75 0.75 -4.34 7.80
C GLY A 75 1.58 -3.65 8.87
N ILE A 76 1.47 -2.33 8.89
CA ILE A 76 2.12 -1.47 9.88
C ILE A 76 1.08 -0.56 10.53
N ALA A 77 1.35 -0.17 11.78
CA ALA A 77 0.65 0.90 12.48
C ALA A 77 1.64 2.03 12.79
N VAL A 78 1.12 3.25 12.86
CA VAL A 78 1.86 4.44 13.30
C VAL A 78 1.14 5.05 14.48
N ASP A 79 1.81 5.16 15.61
CA ASP A 79 1.33 5.98 16.72
C ASP A 79 1.56 7.45 16.38
N VAL A 80 0.48 8.16 16.08
CA VAL A 80 0.53 9.57 15.65
C VAL A 80 1.06 10.52 16.73
N ARG A 81 1.04 10.13 18.01
CA ARG A 81 1.58 10.96 19.10
C ARG A 81 3.08 10.82 19.21
N SER A 82 3.60 9.60 19.13
CA SER A 82 5.03 9.32 19.33
C SER A 82 5.83 9.22 18.03
N GLY A 83 5.17 9.07 16.89
CA GLY A 83 5.79 8.74 15.61
C GLY A 83 6.29 7.30 15.50
N ARG A 84 6.04 6.46 16.50
CA ARG A 84 6.54 5.07 16.51
C ARG A 84 5.80 4.22 15.48
N ILE A 85 6.57 3.46 14.70
CA ILE A 85 6.07 2.50 13.70
C ILE A 85 6.30 1.08 14.21
N PHE A 86 5.31 0.22 14.02
CA PHE A 86 5.38 -1.19 14.42
C PHE A 86 4.50 -2.08 13.54
N ASN A 87 4.86 -3.36 13.46
CA ASN A 87 4.07 -4.35 12.74
C ASN A 87 2.69 -4.51 13.39
N ALA A 88 1.64 -4.53 12.58
CA ALA A 88 0.28 -4.64 13.07
C ALA A 88 -0.63 -5.42 12.10
N SER A 89 -1.67 -6.02 12.67
CA SER A 89 -2.77 -6.62 11.91
C SER A 89 -4.08 -5.99 12.35
N PHE A 90 -5.01 -5.84 11.41
CA PHE A 90 -6.28 -5.15 11.65
C PHE A 90 -7.44 -6.06 11.22
N PRO A 91 -7.96 -6.90 12.15
CA PRO A 91 -9.14 -7.73 11.89
C PRO A 91 -10.39 -6.88 11.65
N ASP A 92 -10.54 -5.79 12.40
CA ASP A 92 -11.59 -4.80 12.18
C ASP A 92 -11.08 -3.68 11.26
N LYS A 93 -11.72 -3.54 10.10
CA LYS A 93 -11.40 -2.54 9.08
C LYS A 93 -12.55 -1.58 8.83
N ARG A 94 -13.50 -1.45 9.77
CA ARG A 94 -14.69 -0.59 9.66
C ARG A 94 -14.36 0.91 9.56
N PRO A 95 -15.34 1.76 9.17
CA PRO A 95 -16.68 1.43 8.66
C PRO A 95 -16.68 1.15 7.15
N ASP A 96 -17.79 0.61 6.65
CA ASP A 96 -18.08 0.43 5.22
C ASP A 96 -16.93 -0.17 4.40
N SER A 97 -16.22 -1.15 4.97
CA SER A 97 -15.08 -1.80 4.33
C SER A 97 -15.47 -2.36 2.96
N ILE A 98 -16.62 -3.03 2.87
CA ILE A 98 -17.15 -3.60 1.63
C ILE A 98 -17.32 -2.51 0.56
N LEU A 99 -17.93 -1.37 0.91
CA LEU A 99 -18.15 -0.26 -0.01
C LEU A 99 -16.82 0.33 -0.51
N ARG A 100 -15.86 0.54 0.40
CA ARG A 100 -14.53 1.05 0.06
C ARG A 100 -13.72 0.05 -0.78
N HIS A 101 -13.83 -1.24 -0.51
CA HIS A 101 -13.21 -2.28 -1.33
C HIS A 101 -13.84 -2.35 -2.73
N ALA A 102 -15.17 -2.28 -2.83
CA ALA A 102 -15.88 -2.26 -4.10
C ALA A 102 -15.48 -1.06 -4.99
N ARG A 103 -15.29 0.13 -4.40
CA ARG A 103 -14.76 1.30 -5.13
C ARG A 103 -13.42 1.00 -5.81
N ASN A 104 -12.48 0.39 -5.09
CA ASN A 104 -11.16 0.06 -5.63
C ASN A 104 -11.26 -1.07 -6.66
N PHE A 105 -12.07 -2.09 -6.39
CA PHE A 105 -12.21 -3.26 -7.25
C PHE A 105 -12.90 -2.94 -8.59
N THR A 106 -13.80 -1.97 -8.63
CA THR A 106 -14.48 -1.51 -9.85
C THR A 106 -13.62 -0.60 -10.74
N GLY A 107 -12.32 -0.48 -10.45
CA GLY A 107 -11.35 0.18 -11.32
C GLY A 107 -11.21 1.70 -11.11
N ASN A 108 -11.74 2.25 -10.01
CA ASN A 108 -11.44 3.63 -9.66
C ASN A 108 -9.99 3.75 -9.15
N LYS A 109 -9.11 4.28 -9.99
CA LYS A 109 -7.67 4.37 -9.72
C LYS A 109 -7.25 5.59 -8.89
N ARG A 110 -8.18 6.50 -8.55
CA ARG A 110 -7.82 7.69 -7.75
C ARG A 110 -7.69 7.30 -6.27
N VAL A 111 -6.56 7.67 -5.67
CA VAL A 111 -6.36 7.65 -4.22
C VAL A 111 -7.16 8.82 -3.61
N GLU A 112 -7.86 8.57 -2.51
CA GLU A 112 -8.72 9.58 -1.84
C GLU A 112 -8.29 9.77 -0.39
N GLU A 113 -8.33 11.02 0.07
CA GLU A 113 -8.31 11.34 1.49
C GLU A 113 -9.67 11.01 2.10
N ILE A 114 -9.66 10.11 3.09
CA ILE A 114 -10.88 9.62 3.76
C ILE A 114 -11.07 10.17 5.18
N TYR A 115 -10.09 10.87 5.74
CA TYR A 115 -10.17 11.40 7.10
C TYR A 115 -9.79 12.87 7.10
N ASN A 116 -10.70 13.72 7.58
CA ASN A 116 -10.42 15.14 7.79
C ASN A 116 -10.02 15.33 9.26
N SER A 117 -8.76 15.70 9.48
CA SER A 117 -8.21 15.91 10.82
C SER A 117 -8.72 17.19 11.50
N LYS A 118 -9.07 18.23 10.74
CA LYS A 118 -9.59 19.50 11.27
C LYS A 118 -10.96 19.31 11.89
N ASP A 119 -11.83 18.57 11.20
CA ASP A 119 -13.21 18.32 11.62
C ASP A 119 -13.36 16.99 12.38
N GLN A 120 -12.26 16.23 12.52
CA GLN A 120 -12.20 14.91 13.16
C GLN A 120 -13.23 13.92 12.59
N GLU A 121 -13.37 13.91 11.27
CA GLU A 121 -14.46 13.21 10.59
C GLU A 121 -13.91 12.26 9.51
N LEU A 122 -14.41 11.01 9.53
CA LEU A 122 -14.21 10.08 8.43
C LEU A 122 -15.23 10.37 7.32
N ARG A 123 -14.76 10.66 6.11
CA ARG A 123 -15.56 11.03 4.94
C ARG A 123 -15.42 10.01 3.82
N ILE A 124 -16.43 9.16 3.67
CA ILE A 124 -16.57 8.28 2.51
C ILE A 124 -17.44 8.99 1.47
N ARG A 125 -16.80 9.63 0.49
CA ARG A 125 -17.51 10.38 -0.56
C ARG A 125 -18.26 9.44 -1.51
N PRO A 126 -19.38 9.89 -2.11
CA PRO A 126 -20.02 9.17 -3.20
C PRO A 126 -19.01 8.88 -4.32
N PHE A 127 -19.10 7.68 -4.91
CA PHE A 127 -18.32 7.32 -6.08
C PHE A 127 -19.21 6.67 -7.13
N HIS A 128 -18.84 6.88 -8.39
CA HIS A 128 -19.47 6.24 -9.53
C HIS A 128 -18.55 5.17 -10.09
N HIS A 129 -19.12 4.02 -10.43
CA HIS A 129 -18.46 3.00 -11.24
C HIS A 129 -18.85 3.26 -12.69
N GLN A 130 -17.84 3.44 -13.56
CA GLN A 130 -18.08 3.76 -14.98
C GLN A 130 -18.75 2.61 -15.71
N HIS A 131 -18.52 1.37 -15.27
CA HIS A 131 -19.12 0.17 -15.83
C HIS A 131 -19.60 -0.76 -14.70
N PRO A 132 -20.74 -1.45 -14.89
CA PRO A 132 -21.09 -2.56 -14.02
C PRO A 132 -19.97 -3.59 -14.06
N MET A 133 -19.74 -4.27 -12.93
CA MET A 133 -18.74 -5.32 -12.86
C MET A 133 -19.23 -6.53 -13.68
N ASN A 134 -18.79 -6.62 -14.93
CA ASN A 134 -19.24 -7.65 -15.90
C ASN A 134 -19.06 -9.09 -15.39
N ASN A 135 -18.14 -9.31 -14.45
CA ASN A 135 -17.82 -10.63 -13.89
C ASN A 135 -18.37 -10.82 -12.46
N ALA A 136 -19.26 -9.93 -11.97
CA ALA A 136 -19.79 -10.02 -10.62
C ALA A 136 -20.49 -11.35 -10.34
N ALA A 137 -21.30 -11.83 -11.30
CA ALA A 137 -21.97 -13.13 -11.19
C ALA A 137 -20.97 -14.28 -11.05
N PHE A 138 -19.86 -14.25 -11.80
CA PHE A 138 -18.79 -15.23 -11.68
C PHE A 138 -18.15 -15.19 -10.28
N PHE A 139 -17.73 -14.01 -9.80
CA PHE A 139 -17.08 -13.89 -8.49
C PHE A 139 -18.01 -14.26 -7.33
N ALA A 140 -19.32 -14.12 -7.49
CA ALA A 140 -20.30 -14.49 -6.47
C ALA A 140 -20.48 -16.02 -6.32
N THR A 141 -20.23 -16.80 -7.37
CA THR A 141 -20.53 -18.25 -7.37
C THR A 141 -19.32 -19.14 -7.58
N ALA A 142 -18.20 -18.61 -8.06
CA ALA A 142 -17.01 -19.41 -8.35
C ALA A 142 -16.36 -19.96 -7.06
N PRO A 143 -15.80 -21.18 -7.10
CA PRO A 143 -15.01 -21.70 -6.00
C PRO A 143 -13.81 -20.80 -5.67
N ARG A 144 -13.45 -20.72 -4.39
CA ARG A 144 -12.37 -19.86 -3.89
C ARG A 144 -11.05 -20.06 -4.63
N GLU A 145 -10.69 -21.30 -4.95
CA GLU A 145 -9.45 -21.66 -5.64
C GLU A 145 -9.41 -21.09 -7.05
N ILE A 146 -10.58 -20.99 -7.70
CA ILE A 146 -10.72 -20.41 -9.02
C ILE A 146 -10.68 -18.87 -8.94
N ILE A 147 -11.35 -18.29 -7.95
CA ILE A 147 -11.29 -16.84 -7.68
C ILE A 147 -9.85 -16.41 -7.47
N LEU A 148 -9.12 -17.11 -6.60
CA LEU A 148 -7.71 -16.84 -6.33
C LEU A 148 -6.90 -16.92 -7.62
N LYS A 149 -6.95 -18.02 -8.38
CA LYS A 149 -6.21 -18.11 -9.66
C LYS A 149 -6.51 -16.97 -10.63
N VAL A 150 -7.75 -16.48 -10.69
CA VAL A 150 -8.11 -15.33 -11.51
C VAL A 150 -7.49 -14.05 -10.95
N LEU A 151 -7.64 -13.80 -9.65
CA LEU A 151 -7.08 -12.61 -9.00
C LEU A 151 -5.55 -12.60 -9.03
N GLU A 152 -4.90 -13.73 -8.75
CA GLU A 152 -3.44 -13.94 -8.84
C GLU A 152 -2.93 -13.72 -10.28
N ARG A 153 -3.70 -14.07 -11.32
CA ARG A 153 -3.33 -13.74 -12.71
C ARG A 153 -3.42 -12.24 -12.98
N LEU A 154 -4.39 -11.55 -12.38
CA LEU A 154 -4.56 -10.11 -12.53
C LEU A 154 -3.51 -9.33 -11.72
N SER A 155 -3.28 -9.72 -10.46
CA SER A 155 -2.34 -9.09 -9.52
C SER A 155 -0.90 -9.56 -9.74
N GLY A 156 -0.70 -10.80 -10.18
CA GLY A 156 0.60 -11.39 -10.44
C GLY A 156 1.28 -12.11 -9.28
N ASP A 157 0.55 -12.33 -8.20
CA ASP A 157 1.09 -12.67 -6.90
C ASP A 157 0.56 -14.04 -6.45
N ASN A 158 1.44 -14.98 -6.08
CA ASN A 158 1.07 -16.27 -5.51
C ASN A 158 1.10 -16.26 -3.96
N GLY A 159 1.64 -15.20 -3.35
CA GLY A 159 1.94 -15.10 -1.92
C GLY A 159 0.77 -14.63 -1.06
N ASP A 160 -0.25 -14.01 -1.64
CA ASP A 160 -1.30 -13.29 -0.91
C ASP A 160 -2.66 -14.03 -0.87
N SER A 161 -2.62 -15.36 -1.09
CA SER A 161 -3.80 -16.24 -1.13
C SER A 161 -4.64 -16.26 0.17
N LEU A 162 -4.14 -15.76 1.30
CA LEU A 162 -4.83 -15.76 2.59
C LEU A 162 -5.71 -14.51 2.84
N GLY A 163 -5.50 -13.42 2.09
CA GLY A 163 -6.17 -12.13 2.29
C GLY A 163 -7.30 -11.80 1.30
N TYR A 164 -7.18 -12.24 0.04
CA TYR A 164 -8.09 -11.80 -1.05
C TYR A 164 -9.57 -12.19 -0.91
N CYS A 165 -9.88 -13.23 -0.13
CA CYS A 165 -11.26 -13.76 -0.01
C CYS A 165 -11.80 -13.74 1.43
N LYS A 166 -11.16 -13.00 2.35
CA LYS A 166 -11.66 -12.81 3.72
C LYS A 166 -12.41 -11.46 3.84
N CYS A 167 -13.38 -11.26 2.96
CA CYS A 167 -14.35 -10.16 3.06
C CYS A 167 -15.57 -10.65 3.83
#